data_AF-A0A257VUE0-F1
#
_entry.id   AF-A0A257VUE0-F1
#
_cell.length_a   1.000
_cell.length_b   1.000
_cell.length_c   1.000
_cell.angle_alpha   90.00
_cell.angle_beta   90.00
_cell.angle_gamma   90.00
#
_symmetry.space_group_name_H-M   'P 1'
#
loop_
_entity.id
_entity.type
_entity.pdbx_description
1 polymer ?
#
loop_
_entity_poly.entity_id
_entity_poly.type
_entity_poly.pdbx_seq_one_letter_code
_entity_poly.pdbx_strand_id
1 'polypeptide(L)'
;RAMGLSFPIQIVWEDVIDEKASIPQKIKESSARKIQDLAGRSWNLLTTLYYKGSGRIPWRRMPREGEFTACYVGISFYREAGGQQLFTSAAQMFDERGRGFVLKGKRAHTESRGRHPYMTREDAREIIENVLAAYKTHHKTLPARVIVLKTSRFKDEEADGILEALNAAGTELRDLVWVQESYSVKLLRDGNYPVLRGTFVELGGNGLLYTNGSMPYYGTYPGMYDPRPLLLCPHRTCDSTVAQLAEEVFSLTKINWNSTQMNQRLPIPIRAARAVGEVLKYMKEGQVESADYRKYI
;
A
#
# COMPACT_ATOMS: atom_id res chain seq x y z
N ARG A 1 -1.96 20.64 10.70
CA ARG A 1 -2.98 21.71 10.48
C ARG A 1 -3.84 21.47 9.24
N ALA A 2 -3.30 20.91 8.15
CA ALA A 2 -4.05 20.65 6.91
C ALA A 2 -5.25 19.68 7.02
N MET A 3 -5.17 18.65 7.87
CA MET A 3 -6.22 17.61 7.93
C MET A 3 -7.59 18.11 8.43
N GLY A 4 -7.66 19.27 9.07
CA GLY A 4 -8.92 19.89 9.47
C GLY A 4 -9.69 20.55 8.33
N LEU A 5 -9.09 20.66 7.13
CA LEU A 5 -9.75 21.23 5.97
C LEU A 5 -10.77 20.26 5.37
N SER A 6 -11.89 20.80 4.90
CA SER A 6 -12.95 20.01 4.26
C SER A 6 -12.53 19.45 2.90
N PHE A 7 -11.56 20.07 2.24
CA PHE A 7 -11.07 19.71 0.91
C PHE A 7 -9.63 19.12 0.92
N PRO A 8 -9.26 18.28 -0.06
CA PRO A 8 -7.89 17.81 -0.25
C PRO A 8 -6.94 18.96 -0.61
N ILE A 9 -5.68 18.86 -0.19
CA ILE A 9 -4.64 19.86 -0.51
C ILE A 9 -3.45 19.21 -1.23
N GLN A 10 -2.69 20.02 -1.97
CA GLN A 10 -1.41 19.63 -2.55
C GLN A 10 -0.34 20.63 -2.07
N ILE A 11 0.63 20.14 -1.31
CA ILE A 11 1.76 20.95 -0.84
C ILE A 11 2.92 20.74 -1.81
N VAL A 12 3.54 21.83 -2.26
CA VAL A 12 4.72 21.79 -3.12
C VAL A 12 5.76 22.75 -2.56
N TRP A 13 7.02 22.31 -2.53
CA TRP A 13 8.14 23.18 -2.19
C TRP A 13 8.45 24.13 -3.35
N GLU A 14 8.82 25.36 -3.04
CA GLU A 14 9.12 26.38 -4.06
C GLU A 14 10.24 25.92 -5.01
N ASP A 15 11.29 25.28 -4.50
CA ASP A 15 12.43 24.75 -5.29
C ASP A 15 12.07 23.58 -6.23
N VAL A 16 10.87 23.01 -6.10
CA VAL A 16 10.35 21.98 -7.01
C VAL A 16 9.75 22.61 -8.26
N ILE A 17 9.20 23.82 -8.16
CA ILE A 17 8.55 24.52 -9.28
C ILE A 17 9.50 25.54 -9.89
N ASP A 18 10.15 26.35 -9.07
CA ASP A 18 11.07 27.39 -9.52
C ASP A 18 12.52 26.91 -9.42
N GLU A 19 13.15 26.77 -10.58
CA GLU A 19 14.56 26.39 -10.67
C GLU A 19 15.51 27.50 -10.18
N LYS A 20 15.03 28.71 -9.93
CA LYS A 20 15.82 29.81 -9.36
C LYS A 20 15.69 29.92 -7.84
N ALA A 21 14.69 29.28 -7.25
CA ALA A 21 14.43 29.38 -5.81
C ALA A 21 15.54 28.73 -4.97
N SER A 22 16.11 29.49 -4.04
CA SER A 22 17.12 29.02 -3.10
C SER A 22 16.47 28.77 -1.74
N ILE A 23 16.61 27.56 -1.20
CA ILE A 23 16.13 27.24 0.15
C ILE A 23 17.24 27.53 1.15
N PRO A 24 16.98 28.33 2.20
CA PRO A 24 17.96 28.59 3.26
C PRO A 24 18.49 27.29 3.88
N GLN A 25 19.79 27.21 4.12
CA GLN A 25 20.43 26.03 4.74
C GLN A 25 19.89 25.69 6.14
N LYS A 26 19.27 26.65 6.83
CA LYS A 26 18.56 26.42 8.10
C LYS A 26 17.37 25.47 7.98
N ILE A 27 16.81 25.34 6.77
CA ILE A 27 15.64 24.50 6.47
C ILE A 27 16.08 23.22 5.74
N LYS A 28 17.10 23.31 4.89
CA LYS A 28 17.60 22.19 4.08
C LYS A 28 19.12 22.08 4.21
N GLU A 29 19.58 21.03 4.89
CA GLU A 29 21.01 20.79 5.17
C GLU A 29 21.89 20.68 3.91
N SER A 30 21.30 20.39 2.74
CA SER A 30 22.00 20.30 1.46
C SER A 30 21.36 21.17 0.39
N SER A 31 22.19 21.93 -0.35
CA SER A 31 21.78 22.66 -1.55
C SER A 31 21.54 21.75 -2.75
N ALA A 32 21.91 20.46 -2.67
CA ALA A 32 21.70 19.51 -3.75
C ALA A 32 20.20 19.29 -3.98
N ARG A 33 19.72 19.67 -5.17
CA ARG A 33 18.34 19.40 -5.57
C ARG A 33 18.22 17.96 -6.06
N LYS A 34 17.54 17.13 -5.28
CA LYS A 34 17.09 15.80 -5.71
C LYS A 34 15.71 15.91 -6.34
N ILE A 35 15.62 16.61 -7.46
CA ILE A 35 14.37 16.84 -8.20
C ILE A 35 14.34 15.97 -9.46
N GLN A 36 13.14 15.53 -9.85
CA GLN A 36 12.92 14.85 -11.13
C GLN A 36 13.03 15.86 -12.28
N ASP A 37 13.15 15.37 -13.52
CA ASP A 37 13.06 16.21 -14.70
C ASP A 37 11.71 16.96 -14.76
N LEU A 38 11.64 18.05 -15.52
CA LEU A 38 10.45 18.90 -15.58
C LEU A 38 9.21 18.11 -16.01
N ALA A 39 9.32 17.25 -17.03
CA ALA A 39 8.18 16.48 -17.52
C ALA A 39 7.67 15.50 -16.45
N GLY A 40 8.57 14.76 -15.80
CA GLY A 40 8.23 13.85 -14.71
C GLY A 40 7.56 14.55 -13.53
N ARG A 41 8.07 15.72 -13.13
CA ARG A 41 7.46 16.55 -12.08
C ARG A 41 6.05 17.00 -12.47
N SER A 42 5.89 17.57 -13.66
CA SER A 42 4.61 18.07 -14.15
C SER A 42 3.57 16.95 -14.26
N TRP A 43 3.94 15.79 -14.82
CA TRP A 43 3.04 14.64 -14.94
C TRP A 43 2.59 14.12 -13.59
N ASN A 44 3.51 13.97 -12.62
CA ASN A 44 3.17 13.52 -11.28
C ASN A 44 2.24 14.53 -10.58
N LEU A 45 2.58 15.82 -10.61
CA LEU A 45 1.79 16.87 -9.97
C LEU A 45 0.37 16.96 -10.56
N LEU A 46 0.25 17.02 -11.89
CA LEU A 46 -1.05 17.14 -12.56
C LEU A 46 -1.93 15.91 -12.35
N THR A 47 -1.33 14.71 -12.33
CA THR A 47 -2.05 13.47 -12.03
C THR A 47 -2.62 13.49 -10.61
N THR A 48 -1.81 13.87 -9.62
CA THR A 48 -2.24 13.96 -8.22
C THR A 48 -3.33 15.01 -8.04
N LEU A 49 -3.17 16.18 -8.67
CA LEU A 49 -4.16 17.26 -8.64
C LEU A 49 -5.49 16.83 -9.28
N TYR A 50 -5.44 16.15 -10.43
CA TYR A 50 -6.64 15.62 -11.09
C TYR A 50 -7.40 14.68 -10.17
N TYR A 51 -6.71 13.71 -9.54
CA TYR A 51 -7.34 12.75 -8.64
C TYR A 51 -7.95 13.44 -7.40
N LYS A 52 -7.21 14.36 -6.77
CA LYS A 52 -7.66 15.10 -5.59
C LYS A 52 -8.84 16.02 -5.90
N GLY A 53 -8.72 16.83 -6.94
CA GLY A 53 -9.69 17.88 -7.29
C GLY A 53 -10.98 17.31 -7.87
N SER A 54 -10.89 16.32 -8.76
CA SER A 54 -12.09 15.76 -9.41
C SER A 54 -12.71 14.58 -8.64
N GLY A 55 -11.93 13.89 -7.80
CA GLY A 55 -12.34 12.61 -7.22
C GLY A 55 -12.45 11.48 -8.24
N ARG A 56 -12.03 11.69 -9.49
CA ARG A 56 -12.03 10.69 -10.55
C ARG A 56 -10.68 9.97 -10.58
N ILE A 57 -10.74 8.71 -10.97
CA ILE A 57 -9.59 7.81 -10.98
C ILE A 57 -8.90 7.91 -12.34
N PRO A 58 -7.64 8.38 -12.41
CA PRO A 58 -6.90 8.51 -13.66
C PRO A 58 -6.78 7.22 -14.48
N TRP A 59 -6.46 6.11 -13.81
CA TRP A 59 -6.39 4.77 -14.40
C TRP A 59 -6.64 3.72 -13.33
N ARG A 60 -7.07 2.54 -13.77
CA ARG A 60 -7.40 1.38 -12.92
C ARG A 60 -6.95 0.08 -13.57
N ARG A 61 -6.91 -1.00 -12.79
CA ARG A 61 -6.73 -2.35 -13.34
C ARG A 61 -7.92 -2.68 -14.24
N MET A 62 -7.66 -3.31 -15.37
CA MET A 62 -8.71 -3.90 -16.19
C MET A 62 -9.15 -5.23 -15.54
N PRO A 63 -10.44 -5.43 -15.27
CA PRO A 63 -10.91 -6.69 -14.72
C PRO A 63 -10.69 -7.82 -15.72
N ARG A 64 -10.43 -9.02 -15.23
CA ARG A 64 -10.36 -10.23 -16.05
C ARG A 64 -11.75 -10.84 -16.21
N GLU A 65 -11.93 -11.55 -17.32
CA GLU A 65 -13.14 -12.32 -17.53
C GLU A 65 -13.26 -13.41 -16.45
N GLY A 66 -14.44 -13.53 -15.84
CA GLY A 66 -14.68 -14.43 -14.71
C GLY A 66 -14.08 -13.99 -13.37
N GLU A 67 -13.48 -12.80 -13.28
CA GLU A 67 -12.95 -12.29 -12.02
C GLU A 67 -14.09 -11.89 -11.05
N PHE A 68 -14.04 -12.43 -9.83
CA PHE A 68 -14.98 -12.08 -8.78
C PHE A 68 -14.81 -10.63 -8.31
N THR A 69 -15.88 -10.04 -7.80
CA THR A 69 -15.80 -8.74 -7.12
C THR A 69 -14.92 -8.88 -5.89
N ALA A 70 -13.82 -8.14 -5.88
CA ALA A 70 -12.78 -8.26 -4.87
C ALA A 70 -12.55 -6.95 -4.13
N CYS A 71 -12.34 -7.05 -2.82
CA CYS A 71 -11.94 -5.96 -1.96
C CYS A 71 -10.50 -6.19 -1.49
N TYR A 72 -9.64 -5.19 -1.66
CA TYR A 72 -8.23 -5.26 -1.28
C TYR A 72 -7.98 -4.44 -0.02
N VAL A 73 -7.53 -5.09 1.05
CA VAL A 73 -7.26 -4.45 2.34
C VAL A 73 -5.76 -4.43 2.57
N GLY A 74 -5.17 -3.26 2.75
CA GLY A 74 -3.78 -3.06 3.14
C GLY A 74 -3.68 -2.71 4.61
N ILE A 75 -2.96 -3.51 5.38
CA ILE A 75 -2.72 -3.28 6.81
C ILE A 75 -1.23 -2.99 6.99
N SER A 76 -0.93 -1.83 7.57
CA SER A 76 0.43 -1.46 7.94
C SER A 76 0.48 -0.90 9.35
N PHE A 77 1.68 -0.88 9.92
CA PHE A 77 1.94 -0.37 11.26
C PHE A 77 2.93 0.77 11.17
N TYR A 78 2.62 1.90 11.81
CA TYR A 78 3.50 3.05 11.87
C TYR A 78 3.81 3.41 13.32
N ARG A 79 4.94 4.08 13.56
CA ARG A 79 5.34 4.55 14.88
C ARG A 79 4.83 5.95 15.14
N GLU A 80 4.37 6.20 16.36
CA GLU A 80 3.93 7.54 16.77
C GLU A 80 5.12 8.51 16.91
N ALA A 81 4.87 9.81 16.70
CA ALA A 81 5.89 10.86 16.65
C ALA A 81 6.60 11.15 18.00
N GLY A 82 6.32 10.39 19.07
CA GLY A 82 6.85 10.56 20.42
C GLY A 82 7.89 9.52 20.88
N GLY A 83 8.30 8.58 20.02
CA GLY A 83 9.45 7.71 20.27
C GLY A 83 9.24 6.51 21.21
N GLN A 84 8.06 6.33 21.81
CA GLN A 84 7.73 5.03 22.39
C GLN A 84 7.54 3.99 21.28
N GLN A 85 7.87 2.72 21.54
CA GLN A 85 7.66 1.59 20.61
C GLN A 85 6.16 1.24 20.43
N LEU A 86 5.31 2.25 20.37
CA LEU A 86 3.89 2.11 20.13
C LEU A 86 3.66 2.17 18.63
N PHE A 87 3.20 1.05 18.10
CA PHE A 87 2.76 0.95 16.73
C PHE A 87 1.25 1.19 16.69
N THR A 88 0.76 1.90 15.70
CA THR A 88 -0.68 2.03 15.44
C THR A 88 -0.97 1.41 14.09
N SER A 89 -2.06 0.63 14.02
CA SER A 89 -2.48 -0.01 12.78
C SER A 89 -3.21 0.99 11.89
N ALA A 90 -2.84 1.03 10.61
CA ALA A 90 -3.57 1.73 9.57
C ALA A 90 -4.06 0.70 8.57
N ALA A 91 -5.37 0.63 8.40
CA ALA A 91 -6.03 -0.21 7.43
C ALA A 91 -6.52 0.64 6.26
N GLN A 92 -6.33 0.12 5.05
CA GLN A 92 -6.81 0.79 3.88
C GLN A 92 -7.50 -0.17 2.95
N MET A 93 -8.73 0.16 2.62
CA MET A 93 -9.53 -0.58 1.66
C MET A 93 -9.40 0.02 0.27
N PHE A 94 -9.28 -0.83 -0.75
CA PHE A 94 -9.44 -0.48 -2.14
C PHE A 94 -10.51 -1.38 -2.76
N ASP A 95 -11.48 -0.76 -3.43
CA ASP A 95 -12.41 -1.49 -4.29
C ASP A 95 -11.78 -1.85 -5.64
N GLU A 96 -12.47 -2.68 -6.42
CA GLU A 96 -12.06 -3.07 -7.77
C GLU A 96 -12.01 -1.88 -8.75
N ARG A 97 -12.64 -0.76 -8.41
CA ARG A 97 -12.64 0.47 -9.20
C ARG A 97 -11.43 1.36 -8.89
N GLY A 98 -10.71 1.10 -7.79
CA GLY A 98 -9.60 1.90 -7.29
C GLY A 98 -10.02 3.03 -6.34
N ARG A 99 -11.21 3.01 -5.74
CA ARG A 99 -11.54 3.96 -4.66
C ARG A 99 -10.94 3.46 -3.35
N GLY A 100 -10.09 4.30 -2.77
CA GLY A 100 -9.43 4.04 -1.51
C GLY A 100 -10.21 4.61 -0.33
N PHE A 101 -10.39 3.83 0.72
CA PHE A 101 -10.95 4.27 2.01
C PHE A 101 -9.95 4.03 3.12
N VAL A 102 -9.74 5.06 3.92
CA VAL A 102 -8.79 5.04 5.02
C VAL A 102 -9.52 4.75 6.32
N LEU A 103 -9.02 3.76 7.05
CA LEU A 103 -9.49 3.40 8.38
C LEU A 103 -8.29 3.33 9.31
N LYS A 104 -8.32 4.13 10.37
CA LYS A 104 -7.34 3.99 11.44
C LYS A 104 -7.79 2.88 12.37
N GLY A 105 -6.90 1.92 12.57
CA GLY A 105 -7.08 0.88 13.56
C GLY A 105 -6.57 1.32 14.93
N LYS A 106 -6.71 0.44 15.90
CA LYS A 106 -6.25 0.68 17.27
C LYS A 106 -4.74 0.50 17.42
N ARG A 107 -4.27 0.78 18.64
CA ARG A 107 -2.88 0.58 19.04
C ARG A 107 -2.51 -0.90 18.88
N ALA A 108 -1.40 -1.15 18.20
CA ALA A 108 -0.87 -2.47 17.96
C ALA A 108 0.06 -2.89 19.10
N HIS A 109 0.06 -4.19 19.37
CA HIS A 109 0.94 -4.83 20.31
C HIS A 109 2.25 -5.21 19.62
N THR A 110 3.32 -5.28 20.41
CA THR A 110 4.64 -5.72 19.93
C THR A 110 5.07 -6.93 20.74
N GLU A 111 5.69 -7.91 20.08
CA GLU A 111 6.28 -9.06 20.78
C GLU A 111 7.42 -8.63 21.71
N SER A 112 7.65 -9.39 22.77
CA SER A 112 8.66 -9.12 23.80
C SER A 112 10.10 -8.98 23.26
N ARG A 113 10.38 -9.49 22.05
CA ARG A 113 11.67 -9.36 21.35
C ARG A 113 11.66 -8.31 20.21
N GLY A 114 10.57 -7.56 20.08
CA GLY A 114 10.57 -6.21 19.50
C GLY A 114 10.90 -6.10 18.02
N ARG A 115 10.19 -6.79 17.12
CA ARG A 115 10.26 -6.50 15.67
C ARG A 115 8.96 -6.61 14.89
N HIS A 116 8.01 -7.43 15.35
CA HIS A 116 6.79 -7.70 14.60
C HIS A 116 5.57 -7.15 15.35
N PRO A 117 4.97 -6.04 14.86
CA PRO A 117 3.72 -5.54 15.41
C PRO A 117 2.55 -6.42 14.96
N TYR A 118 1.60 -6.61 15.87
CA TYR A 118 0.37 -7.38 15.67
C TYR A 118 -0.80 -6.67 16.36
N MET A 119 -2.03 -6.93 15.91
CA MET A 119 -3.26 -6.50 16.56
C MET A 119 -3.86 -7.66 17.38
N THR A 120 -4.77 -7.36 18.32
CA THR A 120 -5.53 -8.42 18.99
C THR A 120 -6.55 -9.02 18.04
N ARG A 121 -7.14 -10.15 18.41
CA ARG A 121 -8.25 -10.77 17.67
C ARG A 121 -9.41 -9.80 17.48
N GLU A 122 -9.81 -9.10 18.54
CA GLU A 122 -10.94 -8.19 18.54
C GLU A 122 -10.69 -6.99 17.63
N ASP A 123 -9.47 -6.43 17.67
CA ASP A 123 -9.09 -5.29 16.84
C ASP A 123 -9.00 -5.69 15.37
N ALA A 124 -8.52 -6.91 15.08
CA ALA A 124 -8.51 -7.47 13.72
C ALA A 124 -9.92 -7.63 13.17
N ARG A 125 -10.84 -8.19 13.97
CA ARG A 125 -12.25 -8.36 13.63
C ARG A 125 -12.92 -7.01 13.34
N GLU A 126 -12.77 -6.05 14.26
CA GLU A 126 -13.38 -4.72 14.15
C GLU A 126 -12.89 -3.96 12.91
N ILE A 127 -11.58 -4.01 12.61
CA ILE A 127 -11.02 -3.37 11.41
C ILE A 127 -11.66 -3.93 10.13
N ILE A 128 -11.81 -5.24 10.03
CA ILE A 128 -12.41 -5.88 8.85
C ILE A 128 -13.92 -5.61 8.77
N GLU A 129 -14.64 -5.62 9.89
CA GLU A 129 -16.06 -5.24 9.92
C GLU A 129 -16.26 -3.80 9.41
N ASN A 130 -15.43 -2.87 9.86
CA ASN A 130 -15.46 -1.48 9.42
C ASN A 130 -15.14 -1.34 7.93
N VAL A 131 -14.18 -2.10 7.42
CA VAL A 131 -13.87 -2.19 5.98
C VAL A 131 -15.08 -2.65 5.19
N LEU A 132 -15.72 -3.76 5.60
CA LEU A 132 -16.86 -4.33 4.89
C LEU A 132 -18.09 -3.43 4.97
N ALA A 133 -18.33 -2.77 6.10
CA ALA A 133 -19.38 -1.77 6.26
C ALA A 133 -19.16 -0.56 5.32
N ALA A 134 -17.92 -0.08 5.20
CA ALA A 134 -17.57 0.99 4.26
C ALA A 134 -17.78 0.54 2.80
N TYR A 135 -17.37 -0.69 2.46
CA TYR A 135 -17.61 -1.28 1.13
C TYR A 135 -19.11 -1.33 0.81
N LYS A 136 -19.91 -1.91 1.71
CA LYS A 136 -21.36 -2.05 1.55
C LYS A 136 -22.06 -0.69 1.44
N THR A 137 -21.60 0.31 2.18
CA THR A 137 -22.17 1.67 2.11
C THR A 137 -22.05 2.26 0.71
N HIS A 138 -20.93 2.00 0.02
CA HIS A 138 -20.64 2.55 -1.31
C HIS A 138 -21.15 1.69 -2.46
N HIS A 139 -20.95 0.39 -2.41
CA HIS A 139 -21.31 -0.54 -3.49
C HIS A 139 -22.72 -1.11 -3.34
N LYS A 140 -23.36 -0.91 -2.18
CA LYS A 140 -24.68 -1.48 -1.82
C LYS A 140 -24.71 -3.01 -1.86
N THR A 141 -23.55 -3.65 -2.01
CA THR A 141 -23.33 -5.09 -1.96
C THR A 141 -22.04 -5.39 -1.19
N LEU A 142 -21.86 -6.63 -0.79
CA LEU A 142 -20.60 -7.14 -0.25
C LEU A 142 -19.74 -7.73 -1.37
N PRO A 143 -18.40 -7.76 -1.22
CA PRO A 143 -17.51 -8.37 -2.19
C PRO A 143 -17.60 -9.89 -2.10
N ALA A 144 -17.45 -10.59 -3.22
CA ALA A 144 -17.36 -12.05 -3.23
C ALA A 144 -16.01 -12.54 -2.66
N ARG A 145 -14.96 -11.72 -2.78
CA ARG A 145 -13.60 -12.04 -2.33
C ARG A 145 -12.94 -10.90 -1.56
N VAL A 146 -12.24 -11.21 -0.48
CA VAL A 146 -11.46 -10.22 0.29
C VAL A 146 -10.00 -10.65 0.40
N ILE A 147 -9.10 -9.75 0.01
CA ILE A 147 -7.66 -9.98 0.02
C ILE A 147 -7.02 -9.02 1.02
N VAL A 148 -6.49 -9.54 2.12
CA VAL A 148 -5.84 -8.79 3.20
C VAL A 148 -4.32 -8.90 3.04
N LEU A 149 -3.70 -7.80 2.61
CA LEU A 149 -2.26 -7.64 2.52
C LEU A 149 -1.74 -6.96 3.79
N LYS A 150 -0.81 -7.61 4.51
CA LYS A 150 -0.23 -7.08 5.76
C LYS A 150 1.28 -6.92 5.64
N THR A 151 1.86 -5.89 6.26
CA THR A 151 3.32 -5.66 6.27
C THR A 151 4.10 -6.49 7.30
N SER A 152 3.41 -7.12 8.25
CA SER A 152 3.98 -8.04 9.24
C SER A 152 3.28 -9.40 9.19
N ARG A 153 3.92 -10.42 9.78
CA ARG A 153 3.37 -11.77 9.86
C ARG A 153 2.02 -11.76 10.60
N PHE A 154 1.09 -12.60 10.17
CA PHE A 154 -0.14 -12.87 10.90
C PHE A 154 0.14 -13.79 12.10
N LYS A 155 -0.36 -13.41 13.27
CA LYS A 155 -0.60 -14.36 14.36
C LYS A 155 -1.90 -15.12 14.12
N ASP A 156 -2.01 -16.30 14.72
CA ASP A 156 -3.23 -17.11 14.63
C ASP A 156 -4.44 -16.34 15.17
N GLU A 157 -4.31 -15.65 16.31
CA GLU A 157 -5.39 -14.81 16.88
C GLU A 157 -5.88 -13.71 15.94
N GLU A 158 -4.95 -13.05 15.22
CA GLU A 158 -5.30 -12.02 14.23
C GLU A 158 -6.03 -12.64 13.04
N ALA A 159 -5.52 -13.76 12.54
CA ALA A 159 -6.13 -14.48 11.43
C ALA A 159 -7.54 -14.94 11.80
N ASP A 160 -7.73 -15.47 13.01
CA ASP A 160 -9.04 -15.91 13.51
C ASP A 160 -10.03 -14.75 13.58
N GLY A 161 -9.61 -13.58 14.08
CA GLY A 161 -10.47 -12.38 14.12
C GLY A 161 -10.86 -11.88 12.73
N ILE A 162 -9.94 -11.90 11.78
CA ILE A 162 -10.21 -11.56 10.36
C ILE A 162 -11.20 -12.55 9.76
N LEU A 163 -10.97 -13.86 9.95
CA LEU A 163 -11.83 -14.92 9.40
C LEU A 163 -13.23 -14.87 10.00
N GLU A 164 -13.37 -14.59 11.29
CA GLU A 164 -14.65 -14.42 11.96
C GLU A 164 -15.46 -13.28 11.33
N ALA A 165 -14.84 -12.11 11.10
CA ALA A 165 -15.49 -10.98 10.44
C ALA A 165 -15.93 -11.30 9.00
N LEU A 166 -15.08 -12.00 8.24
CA LEU A 166 -15.37 -12.38 6.85
C LEU A 166 -16.53 -13.40 6.76
N ASN A 167 -16.53 -14.39 7.65
CA ASN A 167 -17.59 -15.39 7.72
C ASN A 167 -18.92 -14.78 8.16
N ALA A 168 -18.90 -13.90 9.17
CA ALA A 168 -20.10 -13.20 9.63
C ALA A 168 -20.73 -12.31 8.54
N ALA A 169 -19.90 -11.75 7.66
CA ALA A 169 -20.36 -10.97 6.51
C ALA A 169 -20.83 -11.85 5.33
N GLY A 170 -20.59 -13.17 5.34
CA GLY A 170 -20.89 -14.05 4.22
C GLY A 170 -19.95 -13.87 3.03
N THR A 171 -18.68 -13.53 3.27
CA THR A 171 -17.66 -13.51 2.21
C THR A 171 -17.18 -14.92 1.93
N GLU A 172 -17.39 -15.41 0.71
CA GLU A 172 -17.07 -16.79 0.33
C GLU A 172 -15.55 -17.02 0.19
N LEU A 173 -14.83 -16.07 -0.44
CA LEU A 173 -13.41 -16.21 -0.75
C LEU A 173 -12.56 -15.23 0.05
N ARG A 174 -11.46 -15.72 0.62
CA ARG A 174 -10.55 -14.94 1.44
C ARG A 174 -9.10 -15.29 1.16
N ASP A 175 -8.25 -14.26 1.18
CA ASP A 175 -6.81 -14.43 1.10
C ASP A 175 -6.12 -13.51 2.09
N LEU A 176 -5.32 -14.08 3.00
CA LEU A 176 -4.52 -13.34 3.96
C LEU A 176 -3.05 -13.49 3.56
N VAL A 177 -2.41 -12.41 3.12
CA VAL A 177 -1.04 -12.46 2.60
C VAL A 177 -0.15 -11.52 3.38
N TRP A 178 0.88 -12.08 4.01
CA TRP A 178 1.95 -11.27 4.56
C TRP A 178 2.91 -10.91 3.42
N VAL A 179 3.03 -9.61 3.15
CA VAL A 179 3.94 -9.07 2.14
C VAL A 179 5.25 -8.67 2.83
N GLN A 180 6.24 -9.55 2.77
CA GLN A 180 7.57 -9.27 3.29
C GLN A 180 8.38 -8.46 2.26
N GLU A 181 8.63 -7.19 2.61
CA GLU A 181 9.31 -6.22 1.73
C GLU A 181 10.83 -6.36 1.66
N SER A 182 11.41 -7.22 2.47
CA SER A 182 12.85 -7.48 2.45
C SER A 182 13.10 -8.95 2.67
N TYR A 183 13.54 -9.62 1.61
CA TYR A 183 13.97 -11.00 1.65
C TYR A 183 15.40 -11.09 1.11
N SER A 184 16.21 -11.96 1.71
CA SER A 184 17.64 -12.07 1.43
C SER A 184 17.94 -12.85 0.15
N VAL A 185 17.02 -13.72 -0.29
CA VAL A 185 17.20 -14.52 -1.49
C VAL A 185 17.06 -13.66 -2.74
N LYS A 186 17.99 -13.85 -3.68
CA LYS A 186 18.03 -13.15 -4.96
C LYS A 186 18.16 -14.16 -6.09
N LEU A 187 17.39 -13.95 -7.14
CA LEU A 187 17.52 -14.62 -8.42
C LEU A 187 18.51 -13.84 -9.29
N LEU A 188 19.35 -14.59 -10.00
CA LEU A 188 20.25 -14.07 -10.99
C LEU A 188 19.80 -14.57 -12.35
N ARG A 189 19.89 -13.70 -13.36
CA ARG A 189 19.64 -14.04 -14.75
C ARG A 189 20.97 -13.96 -15.48
N ASP A 190 21.16 -14.82 -16.48
CA ASP A 190 22.28 -14.68 -17.39
C ASP A 190 22.25 -13.33 -18.13
N GLY A 191 23.44 -12.76 -18.36
CA GLY A 191 23.66 -11.45 -18.96
C GLY A 191 23.90 -10.29 -17.97
N ASN A 192 23.98 -9.07 -18.52
CA ASN A 192 24.44 -7.86 -17.80
C ASN A 192 23.35 -7.14 -17.00
N TYR A 193 22.10 -7.58 -17.12
CA TYR A 193 20.94 -6.92 -16.52
C TYR A 193 20.29 -7.82 -15.48
N PRO A 194 19.76 -7.25 -14.38
CA PRO A 194 19.09 -8.05 -13.36
C PRO A 194 17.81 -8.70 -13.93
N VAL A 195 17.18 -9.55 -13.11
CA VAL A 195 15.93 -10.24 -13.49
C VAL A 195 14.85 -9.28 -13.98
N LEU A 196 14.00 -9.77 -14.87
CA LEU A 196 12.92 -8.99 -15.47
C LEU A 196 11.89 -8.61 -14.40
N ARG A 197 11.36 -7.38 -14.47
CA ARG A 197 10.20 -6.99 -13.67
C ARG A 197 9.02 -7.91 -14.01
N GLY A 198 8.40 -8.48 -12.99
CA GLY A 198 7.33 -9.47 -13.10
C GLY A 198 7.80 -10.92 -12.98
N THR A 199 9.11 -11.16 -12.83
CA THR A 199 9.63 -12.51 -12.53
C THR A 199 9.03 -13.01 -11.21
N PHE A 200 8.48 -14.22 -11.23
CA PHE A 200 7.87 -14.87 -10.09
C PHE A 200 8.46 -16.27 -9.91
N VAL A 201 8.76 -16.65 -8.68
CA VAL A 201 9.21 -18.00 -8.32
C VAL A 201 8.47 -18.46 -7.07
N GLU A 202 7.91 -19.65 -7.12
CA GLU A 202 7.32 -20.30 -5.95
C GLU A 202 8.42 -21.00 -5.11
N LEU A 203 8.41 -20.76 -3.80
CA LEU A 203 9.39 -21.25 -2.84
C LEU A 203 8.66 -21.85 -1.62
N GLY A 204 8.38 -23.15 -1.68
CA GLY A 204 7.80 -23.89 -0.55
C GLY A 204 6.47 -23.31 -0.06
N GLY A 205 5.55 -23.00 -0.99
CA GLY A 205 4.25 -22.38 -0.71
C GLY A 205 4.28 -20.84 -0.59
N ASN A 206 5.46 -20.23 -0.50
CA ASN A 206 5.62 -18.77 -0.58
C ASN A 206 5.92 -18.33 -2.02
N GLY A 207 5.74 -17.05 -2.32
CA GLY A 207 5.93 -16.48 -3.64
C GLY A 207 6.99 -15.39 -3.66
N LEU A 208 8.11 -15.60 -4.33
CA LEU A 208 9.11 -14.58 -4.55
C LEU A 208 8.76 -13.78 -5.81
N LEU A 209 8.33 -12.53 -5.62
CA LEU A 209 7.85 -11.65 -6.70
C LEU A 209 8.78 -10.46 -6.92
N TYR A 210 9.35 -10.37 -8.11
CA TYR A 210 10.14 -9.22 -8.56
C TYR A 210 9.24 -8.12 -9.09
N THR A 211 8.75 -7.27 -8.19
CA THR A 211 8.02 -6.07 -8.61
C THR A 211 8.96 -5.06 -9.26
N ASN A 212 10.23 -4.97 -8.88
CA ASN A 212 11.24 -4.18 -9.59
C ASN A 212 12.23 -5.10 -10.29
N GLY A 213 12.77 -4.64 -11.41
CA GLY A 213 13.69 -5.41 -12.24
C GLY A 213 13.84 -4.77 -13.61
N SER A 214 14.60 -5.41 -14.47
CA SER A 214 14.83 -4.95 -15.84
C SER A 214 13.53 -4.79 -16.59
N MET A 215 13.39 -3.68 -17.30
CA MET A 215 12.21 -3.34 -18.07
C MET A 215 12.58 -3.31 -19.55
N PRO A 216 12.07 -4.25 -20.37
CA PRO A 216 12.37 -4.28 -21.81
C PRO A 216 12.09 -2.95 -22.51
N TYR A 217 10.98 -2.28 -22.14
CA TYR A 217 10.61 -0.97 -22.68
C TYR A 217 11.66 0.13 -22.44
N TYR A 218 12.36 0.10 -21.30
CA TYR A 218 13.45 1.03 -21.03
C TYR A 218 14.80 0.54 -21.55
N GLY A 219 14.89 -0.71 -22.00
CA GLY A 219 16.16 -1.37 -22.32
C GLY A 219 17.12 -1.50 -21.13
N THR A 220 16.66 -1.23 -19.91
CA THR A 220 17.51 -1.19 -18.71
C THR A 220 16.72 -1.40 -17.41
N TYR A 221 17.44 -1.47 -16.30
CA TYR A 221 16.88 -1.41 -14.95
C TYR A 221 17.09 0.00 -14.37
N PRO A 222 16.02 0.76 -14.05
CA PRO A 222 16.12 2.15 -13.60
C PRO A 222 16.50 2.32 -12.11
N GLY A 223 16.88 1.25 -11.41
CA GLY A 223 17.24 1.31 -9.98
C GLY A 223 18.75 1.35 -9.76
N MET A 224 19.15 1.93 -8.62
CA MET A 224 20.56 2.11 -8.27
C MET A 224 21.23 0.84 -7.72
N TYR A 225 20.46 -0.01 -7.05
CA TYR A 225 20.92 -1.25 -6.42
C TYR A 225 20.19 -2.44 -7.01
N ASP A 226 20.73 -3.64 -6.85
CA ASP A 226 20.08 -4.86 -7.29
C ASP A 226 18.59 -4.94 -6.84
N PRO A 227 17.68 -5.41 -7.70
CA PRO A 227 16.26 -5.38 -7.39
C PRO A 227 15.97 -6.32 -6.22
N ARG A 228 15.27 -5.78 -5.22
CA ARG A 228 14.83 -6.55 -4.05
C ARG A 228 13.41 -7.06 -4.25
N PRO A 229 13.20 -8.38 -4.31
CA PRO A 229 11.86 -8.95 -4.47
C PRO A 229 10.99 -8.69 -3.24
N LEU A 230 9.67 -8.84 -3.43
CA LEU A 230 8.72 -9.04 -2.35
C LEU A 230 8.59 -10.55 -2.13
N LEU A 231 8.64 -11.00 -0.88
CA LEU A 231 8.22 -12.36 -0.54
C LEU A 231 6.76 -12.30 -0.10
N LEU A 232 5.90 -12.99 -0.83
CA LEU A 232 4.50 -13.19 -0.50
C LEU A 232 4.40 -14.46 0.33
N CYS A 233 3.88 -14.33 1.53
CA CYS A 233 3.67 -15.45 2.45
C CYS A 233 2.16 -15.59 2.68
N PRO A 234 1.44 -16.37 1.85
CA PRO A 234 0.03 -16.64 2.05
C PRO A 234 -0.20 -17.39 3.36
N HIS A 235 -1.28 -17.06 4.05
CA HIS A 235 -1.76 -17.86 5.17
C HIS A 235 -2.36 -19.17 4.67
N ARG A 236 -2.32 -20.22 5.51
CA ARG A 236 -2.85 -21.56 5.19
C ARG A 236 -4.34 -21.61 4.84
N THR A 237 -5.10 -20.56 5.19
CA THR A 237 -6.54 -20.45 4.93
C THR A 237 -6.89 -19.67 3.66
N CYS A 238 -5.89 -19.32 2.84
CA CYS A 238 -6.16 -18.65 1.56
C CYS A 238 -6.85 -19.62 0.59
N ASP A 239 -7.87 -19.14 -0.12
CA ASP A 239 -8.56 -19.92 -1.14
C ASP A 239 -7.82 -19.86 -2.49
N SER A 240 -6.97 -18.84 -2.70
CA SER A 240 -6.23 -18.65 -3.96
C SER A 240 -4.80 -19.22 -3.90
N THR A 241 -4.31 -19.65 -5.06
CA THR A 241 -2.91 -20.06 -5.21
C THR A 241 -1.96 -18.87 -5.07
N VAL A 242 -0.73 -19.15 -4.62
CA VAL A 242 0.31 -18.11 -4.50
C VAL A 242 0.64 -17.43 -5.83
N ALA A 243 0.53 -18.14 -6.95
CA ALA A 243 0.71 -17.58 -8.28
C ALA A 243 -0.39 -16.56 -8.64
N GLN A 244 -1.66 -16.88 -8.38
CA GLN A 244 -2.78 -15.94 -8.58
C GLN A 244 -2.61 -14.69 -7.71
N LEU A 245 -2.25 -14.88 -6.44
CA LEU A 245 -1.96 -13.76 -5.52
C LEU A 245 -0.80 -12.90 -6.01
N ALA A 246 0.27 -13.51 -6.51
CA ALA A 246 1.43 -12.78 -7.04
C ALA A 246 1.08 -11.95 -8.27
N GLU A 247 0.27 -12.50 -9.17
CA GLU A 247 -0.19 -11.80 -10.36
C GLU A 247 -1.06 -10.59 -10.02
N GLU A 248 -1.99 -10.77 -9.08
CA GLU A 248 -2.83 -9.68 -8.58
C GLU A 248 -1.99 -8.62 -7.86
N VAL A 249 -1.13 -9.00 -6.93
CA VAL A 249 -0.22 -8.07 -6.24
C VAL A 249 0.64 -7.31 -7.25
N PHE A 250 1.17 -7.99 -8.26
CA PHE A 250 1.94 -7.36 -9.33
C PHE A 250 1.11 -6.39 -10.16
N SER A 251 -0.16 -6.68 -10.42
CA SER A 251 -1.09 -5.76 -11.10
C SER A 251 -1.32 -4.49 -10.26
N LEU A 252 -1.50 -4.63 -8.94
CA LEU A 252 -1.74 -3.54 -8.00
C LEU A 252 -0.54 -2.62 -7.81
N THR A 253 0.68 -3.08 -8.12
CA THR A 253 1.86 -2.18 -8.13
C THR A 253 1.77 -1.11 -9.22
N LYS A 254 1.01 -1.34 -10.29
CA LYS A 254 0.89 -0.40 -11.42
C LYS A 254 -0.11 0.73 -11.16
N ILE A 255 -0.82 0.67 -10.03
CA ILE A 255 -1.84 1.64 -9.65
C ILE A 255 -1.21 2.66 -8.69
N ASN A 256 -0.96 3.88 -9.18
CA ASN A 256 -0.42 4.95 -8.36
C ASN A 256 -0.87 6.34 -8.84
N TRP A 257 -1.91 6.91 -8.25
CA TRP A 257 -2.37 8.26 -8.62
C TRP A 257 -1.51 9.40 -8.08
N ASN A 258 -0.36 9.11 -7.45
CA ASN A 258 0.64 10.09 -7.03
C ASN A 258 1.92 10.04 -7.90
N SER A 259 2.05 9.08 -8.80
CA SER A 259 3.17 9.03 -9.74
C SER A 259 2.82 8.25 -11.00
N THR A 260 3.23 8.79 -12.14
CA THR A 260 3.10 8.17 -13.46
C THR A 260 4.17 7.12 -13.76
N GLN A 261 5.15 6.95 -12.86
CA GLN A 261 6.22 5.98 -13.06
C GLN A 261 5.70 4.53 -12.98
N MET A 262 6.06 3.71 -13.97
CA MET A 262 5.62 2.31 -14.08
C MET A 262 6.39 1.35 -13.15
N ASN A 263 7.52 1.76 -12.58
CA ASN A 263 8.44 0.93 -11.81
C ASN A 263 8.18 0.96 -10.29
N GLN A 264 6.92 1.12 -9.88
CA GLN A 264 6.56 1.11 -8.46
C GLN A 264 6.76 -0.27 -7.84
N ARG A 265 7.28 -0.28 -6.61
CA ARG A 265 7.65 -1.52 -5.91
C ARG A 265 6.48 -2.14 -5.13
N LEU A 266 5.75 -1.32 -4.38
CA LEU A 266 4.73 -1.78 -3.45
C LEU A 266 3.35 -1.78 -4.10
N PRO A 267 2.49 -2.78 -3.83
CA PRO A 267 1.11 -2.75 -4.28
C PRO A 267 0.34 -1.62 -3.58
N ILE A 268 -0.66 -1.07 -4.26
CA ILE A 268 -1.41 0.09 -3.75
C ILE A 268 -1.91 -0.06 -2.30
N PRO A 269 -2.47 -1.20 -1.84
CA PRO A 269 -2.99 -1.29 -0.47
C PRO A 269 -1.90 -1.09 0.60
N ILE A 270 -0.74 -1.72 0.43
CA ILE A 270 0.39 -1.59 1.35
C ILE A 270 1.00 -0.20 1.30
N ARG A 271 1.22 0.33 0.10
CA ARG A 271 1.82 1.65 -0.10
C ARG A 271 0.99 2.74 0.53
N ALA A 272 -0.31 2.65 0.32
CA ALA A 272 -1.27 3.62 0.77
C ALA A 272 -1.45 3.56 2.30
N ALA A 273 -1.54 2.37 2.89
CA ALA A 273 -1.56 2.20 4.34
C ALA A 273 -0.34 2.85 5.02
N ARG A 274 0.86 2.71 4.41
CA ARG A 274 2.08 3.39 4.89
C ARG A 274 2.00 4.91 4.77
N ALA A 275 1.61 5.42 3.60
CA ALA A 275 1.50 6.85 3.36
C ALA A 275 0.51 7.52 4.34
N VAL A 276 -0.61 6.85 4.59
CA VAL A 276 -1.60 7.25 5.59
C VAL A 276 -0.97 7.27 6.99
N GLY A 277 -0.26 6.21 7.40
CA GLY A 277 0.40 6.14 8.70
C GLY A 277 1.40 7.28 8.92
N GLU A 278 2.15 7.66 7.89
CA GLU A 278 3.09 8.79 7.92
C GLU A 278 2.41 10.15 8.15
N VAL A 279 1.12 10.29 7.77
CA VAL A 279 0.32 11.49 8.06
C VAL A 279 -0.35 11.39 9.42
N LEU A 280 -0.97 10.24 9.72
CA LEU A 280 -1.72 10.00 10.96
C LEU A 280 -0.84 10.12 12.22
N LYS A 281 0.46 9.83 12.14
CA LYS A 281 1.39 9.99 13.28
C LYS A 281 1.53 11.44 13.77
N TYR A 282 1.14 12.43 12.97
CA TYR A 282 1.17 13.85 13.34
C TYR A 282 -0.20 14.39 13.77
N MET A 283 -1.24 13.55 13.77
CA MET A 283 -2.57 13.90 14.24
C MET A 283 -2.64 13.71 15.75
N LYS A 284 -3.27 14.67 16.45
CA LYS A 284 -3.51 14.53 17.90
C LYS A 284 -4.61 13.51 18.17
N GLU A 285 -4.53 12.84 19.31
CA GLU A 285 -5.59 11.94 19.78
C GLU A 285 -6.93 12.69 19.88
N GLY A 286 -8.00 12.11 19.35
CA GLY A 286 -9.34 12.73 19.29
C GLY A 286 -9.58 13.73 18.15
N GLN A 287 -8.58 14.03 17.31
CA GLN A 287 -8.82 14.85 16.12
C GLN A 287 -9.59 14.05 15.06
N VAL A 288 -10.60 14.66 14.43
CA VAL A 288 -11.40 14.00 13.39
C VAL A 288 -10.51 13.62 12.21
N GLU A 289 -10.57 12.35 11.84
CA GLU A 289 -9.85 11.77 10.71
C GLU A 289 -10.78 11.62 9.52
N SER A 290 -10.24 11.74 8.30
CA SER A 290 -11.04 11.60 7.10
C SER A 290 -10.94 10.17 6.57
N ALA A 291 -12.05 9.57 6.20
CA ALA A 291 -12.02 8.29 5.49
C ALA A 291 -11.60 8.42 4.02
N ASP A 292 -11.50 9.65 3.49
CA ASP A 292 -11.19 9.92 2.08
C ASP A 292 -9.67 9.89 1.83
N TYR A 293 -9.23 8.88 1.07
CA TYR A 293 -7.83 8.69 0.72
C TYR A 293 -7.19 9.90 0.01
N ARG A 294 -7.99 10.72 -0.70
CA ARG A 294 -7.49 11.92 -1.39
C ARG A 294 -6.81 12.93 -0.47
N LYS A 295 -7.13 12.92 0.83
CA LYS A 295 -6.54 13.83 1.81
C LYS A 295 -5.16 13.37 2.32
N TYR A 296 -4.74 12.15 2.01
CA TYR A 296 -3.52 11.53 2.57
C TYR A 296 -2.38 11.36 1.57
N ILE A 297 -2.66 11.45 0.26
CA ILE A 297 -1.63 11.44 -0.78
C ILE A 297 -1.27 12.82 -1.24
#